data_AF-A0A061RP79-F1
#
_entry.id   AF-A0A061RP79-F1
#
_cell.length_a   1.000
_cell.length_b   1.000
_cell.length_c   1.000
_cell.angle_alpha   90.00
_cell.angle_beta   90.00
_cell.angle_gamma   90.00
#
_symmetry.space_group_name_H-M   'P 1'
#
loop_
_entity.id
_entity.type
_entity.pdbx_description
1 polymer ?
#
loop_
_entity_poly.entity_id
_entity_poly.type
_entity_poly.pdbx_seq_one_letter_code
_entity_poly.pdbx_strand_id
1 'polypeptide(L)'
;VNEFVLKIIQIFDCKVARHGNMIVGKTGAGKSVAWKTLTRAMKKLKETHPGNENYQRVHVYTINPLALSNDEMYGCFDQATHEWTDGILARIMRNACRDES
;
A
#
# COMPACT_ATOMS: atom_id res chain seq x y z
N VAL A 1 3.31 -19.30 -19.02
CA VAL A 1 3.38 -18.73 -17.65
C VAL A 1 2.01 -18.88 -17.02
N ASN A 2 1.92 -19.28 -15.74
CA ASN A 2 0.64 -19.45 -15.03
C ASN A 2 -0.13 -18.10 -14.99
N GLU A 3 -1.45 -18.12 -15.23
CA GLU A 3 -2.28 -16.91 -15.31
C GLU A 3 -2.21 -16.04 -14.04
N PHE A 4 -2.15 -16.67 -12.86
CA PHE A 4 -2.02 -15.96 -11.60
C PHE A 4 -0.67 -15.23 -11.48
N VAL A 5 0.41 -15.86 -11.95
CA VAL A 5 1.74 -15.25 -11.98
C VAL A 5 1.76 -14.07 -12.95
N LEU A 6 1.12 -14.19 -14.11
CA LEU A 6 0.99 -13.09 -15.06
C LEU A 6 0.27 -11.88 -14.44
N LYS A 7 -0.78 -12.11 -13.64
CA LYS A 7 -1.49 -11.01 -12.95
C LYS A 7 -0.62 -10.32 -11.90
N ILE A 8 0.23 -11.07 -11.19
CA ILE A 8 1.18 -10.49 -10.24
C ILE A 8 2.19 -9.58 -10.95
N ILE A 9 2.71 -10.02 -12.10
CA ILE A 9 3.63 -9.23 -12.92
C ILE A 9 2.93 -7.94 -13.41
N GLN A 10 1.69 -8.04 -13.88
CA GLN A 10 0.93 -6.85 -14.29
C GLN A 10 0.69 -5.87 -13.15
N ILE A 11 0.46 -6.35 -11.91
CA ILE A 11 0.35 -5.48 -10.73
C ILE A 11 1.69 -4.77 -10.48
N PHE A 12 2.82 -5.46 -10.64
CA PHE A 12 4.14 -4.85 -10.52
C PHE A 12 4.36 -3.77 -11.58
N ASP A 13 4.08 -4.05 -12.85
CA ASP A 13 4.24 -3.08 -13.94
C ASP A 13 3.35 -1.84 -13.71
N CYS A 14 2.11 -2.03 -13.26
CA CYS A 14 1.22 -0.94 -12.90
C CYS A 14 1.75 -0.11 -11.72
N LYS A 15 2.31 -0.77 -10.70
CA LYS A 15 2.96 -0.10 -9.55
C LYS A 15 4.17 0.73 -9.98
N VAL A 16 4.93 0.28 -10.96
CA VAL A 16 6.08 1.03 -11.48
C VAL A 16 5.60 2.26 -12.25
N ALA A 17 4.52 2.13 -13.03
CA ALA A 17 3.98 3.23 -13.83
C ALA A 17 3.25 4.31 -13.00
N ARG A 18 2.58 3.94 -11.89
CA ARG A 18 1.76 4.86 -11.09
C ARG A 18 1.80 4.53 -9.59
N HIS A 19 1.76 5.56 -8.76
CA HIS A 19 1.72 5.44 -7.30
C HIS A 19 0.38 4.88 -6.77
N GLY A 20 -0.74 5.21 -7.41
CA GLY A 20 -2.08 4.74 -7.05
C GLY A 20 -2.55 3.61 -7.97
N ASN A 21 -2.91 2.47 -7.40
CA ASN A 21 -3.38 1.30 -8.15
C ASN A 21 -4.61 0.68 -7.50
N MET A 22 -5.53 0.19 -8.33
CA MET A 22 -6.73 -0.49 -7.87
C MET A 22 -6.75 -1.93 -8.39
N ILE A 23 -6.82 -2.90 -7.48
CA ILE A 23 -6.95 -4.32 -7.82
C ILE A 23 -8.43 -4.70 -7.73
N VAL A 24 -9.09 -4.85 -8.89
CA VAL A 24 -10.53 -5.12 -8.97
C VAL A 24 -10.80 -6.55 -9.42
N GLY A 25 -11.90 -7.14 -8.91
CA GLY A 25 -12.35 -8.48 -9.28
C GLY A 25 -13.33 -9.05 -8.27
N LYS A 26 -13.93 -10.20 -8.59
CA LYS A 26 -14.91 -10.89 -7.73
C LYS A 26 -14.30 -11.31 -6.38
N THR A 27 -15.13 -11.50 -5.37
CA THR A 27 -14.73 -12.10 -4.09
C THR A 27 -14.13 -13.49 -4.34
N GLY A 28 -13.07 -13.85 -3.64
CA GLY A 28 -12.36 -15.12 -3.85
C GLY A 28 -11.43 -15.17 -5.06
N ALA A 29 -11.38 -14.15 -5.92
CA ALA A 29 -10.53 -14.12 -7.12
C ALA A 29 -9.01 -13.95 -6.84
N GLY A 30 -8.54 -14.18 -5.61
CA GLY A 30 -7.11 -14.13 -5.28
C GLY A 30 -6.48 -12.75 -5.16
N LYS A 31 -7.25 -11.65 -5.23
CA LYS A 31 -6.75 -10.25 -5.14
C LYS A 31 -5.79 -10.02 -3.96
N SER A 32 -6.22 -10.42 -2.76
CA SER A 32 -5.42 -10.28 -1.54
C SER A 32 -4.17 -11.15 -1.55
N VAL A 33 -4.25 -12.33 -2.17
CA VAL A 33 -3.11 -13.23 -2.30
C VAL A 33 -2.11 -12.68 -3.32
N ALA A 34 -2.58 -12.07 -4.41
CA ALA A 34 -1.75 -11.52 -5.47
C ALA A 34 -0.80 -10.44 -4.97
N TRP A 35 -1.32 -9.38 -4.32
CA TRP A 35 -0.45 -8.31 -3.81
C TRP A 35 0.42 -8.77 -2.63
N LYS A 36 -0.06 -9.67 -1.77
CA LYS A 36 0.77 -10.26 -0.69
C LYS A 36 1.92 -11.10 -1.25
N THR A 37 1.67 -11.84 -2.33
CA THR A 37 2.70 -12.62 -3.02
C THR A 37 3.72 -11.71 -3.67
N LEU A 38 3.27 -10.60 -4.29
CA LEU A 38 4.16 -9.59 -4.84
C LEU A 38 5.07 -8.99 -3.74
N THR A 39 4.51 -8.60 -2.60
CA THR A 39 5.29 -8.09 -1.45
C THR A 39 6.37 -9.08 -1.00
N ARG A 40 6.04 -10.37 -0.90
CA ARG A 40 7.01 -11.42 -0.55
C ARG A 40 8.09 -11.60 -1.62
N ALA A 41 7.71 -11.56 -2.89
CA ALA A 41 8.64 -11.64 -4.01
C ALA A 41 9.61 -10.45 -4.03
N MET A 42 9.10 -9.23 -3.84
CA MET A 42 9.90 -8.00 -3.75
C MET A 42 10.95 -8.08 -2.63
N LYS A 43 10.55 -8.56 -1.45
CA LYS A 43 11.49 -8.77 -0.33
C LYS A 43 12.61 -9.76 -0.71
N LYS A 44 12.26 -10.92 -1.26
CA LYS A 44 13.24 -11.93 -1.68
C LYS A 44 14.16 -11.42 -2.80
N LEU A 45 13.63 -10.64 -3.73
CA LEU A 45 14.40 -10.05 -4.82
C LEU A 45 15.37 -8.98 -4.32
N LYS A 46 14.97 -8.16 -3.34
CA LYS A 46 15.88 -7.22 -2.68
C LYS A 46 17.05 -7.93 -1.99
N GLU A 47 16.78 -9.04 -1.32
CA GLU A 47 17.81 -9.84 -0.62
C GLU A 47 18.78 -10.53 -1.58
N THR A 48 18.29 -11.01 -2.72
CA THR A 48 19.10 -11.73 -3.73
C THR A 48 19.85 -10.80 -4.68
N HIS A 49 19.32 -9.60 -4.94
CA HIS A 49 19.88 -8.62 -5.88
C HIS A 49 19.97 -7.23 -5.21
N PRO A 50 20.88 -7.06 -4.21
CA PRO A 50 20.91 -5.86 -3.37
C PRO A 50 21.19 -4.56 -4.15
N GLY A 51 21.89 -4.65 -5.29
CA GLY A 51 22.19 -3.51 -6.16
C GLY A 51 21.07 -3.08 -7.11
N ASN A 52 19.92 -3.77 -7.14
CA ASN A 52 18.81 -3.42 -8.00
C ASN A 52 17.79 -2.56 -7.24
N GLU A 53 17.72 -1.27 -7.58
CA GLU A 53 16.82 -0.30 -6.95
C GLU A 53 15.33 -0.53 -7.26
N ASN A 54 15.02 -1.34 -8.29
CA ASN A 54 13.63 -1.66 -8.64
C ASN A 54 12.94 -2.50 -7.57
N TYR A 55 13.71 -3.23 -6.76
CA TYR A 55 13.20 -4.03 -5.66
C TYR A 55 13.42 -3.27 -4.36
N GLN A 56 12.38 -3.16 -3.54
CA GLN A 56 12.42 -2.48 -2.25
C GLN A 56 11.60 -3.25 -1.24
N ARG A 57 11.91 -3.05 0.05
CA ARG A 57 11.05 -3.55 1.13
C ARG A 57 9.71 -2.84 1.04
N VAL A 58 8.63 -3.61 1.19
CA VAL A 58 7.26 -3.09 1.11
C VAL A 58 6.59 -3.23 2.47
N HIS A 59 6.25 -2.10 3.07
CA HIS A 59 5.48 -2.02 4.29
C HIS A 59 3.99 -1.91 3.95
N VAL A 60 3.16 -2.66 4.67
CA VAL A 60 1.73 -2.80 4.35
C VAL A 60 0.91 -2.26 5.51
N TYR A 61 0.14 -1.21 5.25
CA TYR A 61 -0.83 -0.65 6.18
C TYR A 61 -2.23 -0.98 5.66
N THR A 62 -2.99 -1.77 6.42
CA THR A 62 -4.35 -2.18 6.04
C THR A 62 -5.37 -1.29 6.74
N ILE A 63 -6.29 -0.70 5.97
CA ILE A 63 -7.34 0.17 6.49
C ILE A 63 -8.68 -0.36 5.97
N ASN A 64 -9.67 -0.50 6.86
CA ASN A 64 -11.05 -0.72 6.46
C ASN A 64 -11.75 0.64 6.35
N PRO A 65 -12.00 1.15 5.13
CA PRO A 65 -12.49 2.51 4.97
C PRO A 65 -13.93 2.70 5.47
N LEU A 66 -14.72 1.63 5.54
CA LEU A 66 -16.10 1.70 6.02
C LEU A 66 -16.20 1.65 7.55
N ALA A 67 -15.11 1.37 8.25
CA ALA A 67 -15.09 1.34 9.71
C ALA A 67 -14.72 2.70 10.34
N LEU A 68 -14.41 3.71 9.53
CA LEU A 68 -13.96 5.02 9.97
C LEU A 68 -14.86 6.10 9.39
N SER A 69 -15.08 7.17 10.17
CA SER A 69 -15.64 8.39 9.62
C SER A 69 -14.64 9.09 8.68
N ASN A 70 -15.13 10.01 7.84
CA ASN A 70 -14.25 10.82 6.98
C ASN A 70 -13.28 11.65 7.81
N ASP A 71 -13.73 12.19 8.94
CA ASP A 71 -12.93 13.00 9.86
C ASP A 71 -11.80 12.18 10.48
N GLU A 72 -12.07 10.94 10.93
CA GLU A 72 -11.02 10.05 11.44
C GLU A 72 -10.06 9.58 10.35
N MET A 73 -10.53 9.44 9.11
CA MET A 73 -9.72 8.95 8.00
C MET A 73 -8.75 10.03 7.49
N TYR A 74 -9.27 11.22 7.23
CA TYR A 74 -8.55 12.31 6.56
C TYR A 74 -8.10 13.42 7.51
N GLY A 75 -8.72 13.53 8.68
CA GLY A 75 -8.55 14.63 9.61
C GLY A 75 -9.71 15.62 9.54
N CYS A 76 -9.87 16.40 10.60
CA CYS A 76 -10.88 17.43 10.69
C CYS A 76 -10.32 18.70 11.34
N PHE A 77 -10.91 19.82 10.96
CA PHE A 77 -10.63 21.12 11.55
C PHE A 77 -11.74 21.46 12.56
N ASP A 78 -11.36 21.73 13.79
CA ASP A 78 -12.29 22.16 14.83
C ASP A 78 -12.39 23.69 14.83
N GLN A 79 -13.58 24.20 14.47
CA GLN A 79 -13.84 25.62 14.38
C GLN A 79 -13.91 26.31 15.75
N ALA A 80 -14.17 25.58 16.85
CA ALA A 80 -14.23 26.18 18.19
C ALA A 80 -12.82 26.42 18.77
N THR A 81 -11.92 25.48 18.55
CA THR A 81 -10.53 25.53 19.04
C THR A 81 -9.56 26.13 18.02
N HIS A 82 -9.97 26.22 16.75
CA HIS A 82 -9.12 26.57 15.61
C HIS A 82 -7.95 25.59 15.43
N GLU A 83 -8.09 24.35 15.92
CA GLU A 83 -7.06 23.32 15.84
C GLU A 83 -7.35 22.30 14.73
N TRP A 84 -6.29 21.76 14.15
CA TRP A 84 -6.37 20.67 13.19
C TRP A 84 -6.06 19.34 13.88
N THR A 85 -6.97 18.37 13.73
CA THR A 85 -6.76 17.00 14.19
C THR A 85 -6.44 16.12 12.99
N ASP A 86 -5.26 15.48 13.03
CA ASP A 86 -4.82 14.59 11.96
C ASP A 86 -5.60 13.27 11.91
N GLY A 87 -6.04 12.90 10.70
CA GLY A 87 -6.61 11.58 10.44
C GLY A 87 -5.57 10.47 10.38
N ILE A 88 -6.05 9.22 10.33
CA ILE A 88 -5.21 8.03 10.33
C ILE A 88 -4.26 7.96 9.13
N LEU A 89 -4.69 8.44 7.95
CA LEU A 89 -3.86 8.44 6.74
C LEU A 89 -2.64 9.34 6.91
N ALA A 90 -2.83 10.57 7.44
CA ALA A 90 -1.76 11.52 7.69
C ALA A 90 -0.76 11.00 8.74
N ARG A 91 -1.25 10.28 9.76
CA ARG A 91 -0.40 9.63 10.77
C ARG A 91 0.42 8.48 10.18
N ILE A 92 -0.20 7.59 9.39
CA ILE A 92 0.50 6.49 8.72
C ILE A 92 1.58 7.01 7.79
N MET A 93 1.28 8.03 6.97
CA MET A 93 2.24 8.61 6.05
C MET A 93 3.44 9.21 6.77
N ARG A 94 3.23 9.97 7.85
CA ARG A 94 4.34 10.52 8.66
C ARG A 94 5.21 9.41 9.27
N ASN A 95 4.60 8.33 9.75
CA ASN A 95 5.37 7.19 10.25
C ASN A 95 6.19 6.53 9.14
N ALA A 96 5.62 6.36 7.96
CA ALA A 96 6.31 5.78 6.81
C ALA A 96 7.47 6.66 6.30
N CYS A 97 7.32 7.99 6.30
CA CYS A 97 8.39 8.91 5.91
C CYS A 97 9.51 9.02 6.94
N ARG A 98 9.26 8.67 8.20
CA ARG A 98 10.27 8.63 9.28
C ARG A 98 11.05 7.32 9.31
N ASP A 99 10.59 6.30 8.60
CA ASP A 99 11.24 5.01 8.55
C ASP A 99 12.45 5.08 7.60
N GLU A 100 13.65 4.86 8.14
CA GLU A 100 14.94 4.86 7.40
C GLU A 100 15.39 3.44 7.00
N SER A 101 14.54 2.42 7.24
CA SER A 101 14.85 0.99 7.07
C SER A 101 14.87 0.47 5.62
#